data_AF-A0A6L7GLM0-F1
#
_entry.id   AF-A0A6L7GLM0-F1
#
_cell.length_a   1.000
_cell.length_b   1.000
_cell.length_c   1.000
_cell.angle_alpha   90.00
_cell.angle_beta   90.00
_cell.angle_gamma   90.00
#
_symmetry.space_group_name_H-M   'P 1'
#
loop_
_entity.id
_entity.type
_entity.pdbx_description
1 polymer ?
#
loop_
_entity_poly.entity_id
_entity_poly.type
_entity_poly.pdbx_seq_one_letter_code
_entity_poly.pdbx_strand_id
1 'polypeptide(L)'
;MPRNRSAIAALQKLEADREALDAKQRELEAQAAKELGQIILGTGLETFSKKGLKQVAEALGKLGETAAIAKLAERSAARTLTASPSTE
;
A
#
# COMPACT_ATOMS: atom_id res chain seq x y z
N MET A 1 -10.42 49.96 16.96
CA MET A 1 -10.08 49.03 15.85
C MET A 1 -10.51 47.61 16.23
N PRO A 2 -11.37 46.93 15.46
CA PRO A 2 -11.93 45.64 15.86
C PRO A 2 -10.98 44.50 15.48
N ARG A 3 -10.03 44.17 16.37
CA ARG A 3 -9.03 43.10 16.15
C ARG A 3 -9.63 41.68 16.18
N ASN A 4 -10.77 41.48 16.85
CA ASN A 4 -11.37 40.15 17.03
C ASN A 4 -12.01 39.56 15.76
N ARG A 5 -12.44 40.39 14.80
CA ARG A 5 -13.09 39.91 13.57
C ARG A 5 -12.10 39.21 12.62
N SER A 6 -10.81 39.55 12.70
CA SER A 6 -9.75 38.95 11.89
C SER A 6 -9.27 37.61 12.45
N ALA A 7 -9.24 37.44 13.77
CA ALA A 7 -8.86 36.16 14.40
C ALA A 7 -9.92 35.07 14.16
N ILE A 8 -11.20 35.41 14.26
CA ILE A 8 -12.31 34.48 13.99
C ILE A 8 -12.30 34.07 12.50
N ALA A 9 -12.10 35.03 11.59
CA ALA A 9 -12.00 34.73 10.16
C ALA A 9 -10.79 33.82 9.83
N ALA A 10 -9.67 34.01 10.53
CA ALA A 10 -8.50 33.14 10.38
C ALA A 10 -8.77 31.71 10.89
N LEU A 11 -9.48 31.56 12.01
CA LEU A 11 -9.88 30.25 12.52
C LEU A 11 -10.86 29.53 11.58
N GLN A 12 -11.88 30.24 11.07
CA GLN A 12 -12.81 29.69 10.09
C GLN A 12 -12.12 29.24 8.80
N LYS A 13 -11.14 30.02 8.33
CA LYS A 13 -10.32 29.62 7.18
C LYS A 13 -9.50 28.36 7.48
N LEU A 14 -8.90 28.27 8.66
CA LEU A 14 -8.11 27.10 9.06
C LEU A 14 -8.97 25.83 9.20
N GLU A 15 -10.21 25.97 9.67
CA GLU A 15 -11.18 24.86 9.69
C GLU A 15 -11.55 24.41 8.27
N ALA A 16 -11.87 25.34 7.37
CA ALA A 16 -12.16 25.02 5.98
C ALA A 16 -10.94 24.37 5.26
N ASP A 17 -9.73 24.85 5.53
CA ASP A 17 -8.50 24.29 4.98
C ASP A 17 -8.26 22.86 5.51
N ARG A 18 -8.60 22.56 6.78
CA ARG A 18 -8.53 21.19 7.33
C ARG A 18 -9.51 20.25 6.66
N GLU A 19 -10.77 20.67 6.52
CA GLU A 19 -11.79 19.85 5.84
C GLU A 19 -11.40 19.56 4.38
N ALA A 20 -10.83 20.54 3.68
CA ALA A 20 -10.34 20.38 2.32
C ALA A 20 -9.14 19.42 2.24
N LEU A 21 -8.21 19.48 3.20
CA LEU A 21 -7.08 18.55 3.29
C LEU A 21 -7.54 17.12 3.58
N ASP A 22 -8.49 16.93 4.49
CA ASP A 22 -9.04 15.62 4.82
C ASP A 22 -9.75 15.00 3.61
N ALA A 23 -10.50 15.80 2.84
CA ALA A 23 -11.13 15.36 1.61
C ALA A 23 -10.09 14.92 0.57
N LYS A 24 -9.03 15.71 0.39
CA LYS A 24 -7.93 15.40 -0.54
C LYS A 24 -7.16 14.16 -0.11
N GLN A 25 -6.95 13.96 1.19
CA GLN A 25 -6.30 12.76 1.71
C GLN A 25 -7.12 11.51 1.37
N ARG A 26 -8.44 11.54 1.59
CA ARG A 26 -9.32 10.40 1.25
C ARG A 26 -9.30 10.09 -0.25
N GLU A 27 -9.28 11.12 -1.09
CA GLU A 27 -9.17 10.94 -2.55
C GLU A 27 -7.84 10.28 -2.94
N LEU A 28 -6.72 10.74 -2.37
CA LEU A 28 -5.41 10.15 -2.61
C LEU A 28 -5.31 8.71 -2.11
N GLU A 29 -5.89 8.40 -0.95
CA GLU A 29 -5.97 7.03 -0.43
C GLU A 29 -6.78 6.11 -1.36
N ALA A 30 -7.92 6.61 -1.88
CA ALA A 30 -8.74 5.85 -2.82
C ALA A 30 -8.00 5.61 -4.15
N GLN A 31 -7.29 6.62 -4.66
CA GLN A 31 -6.49 6.50 -5.87
C GLN A 31 -5.32 5.52 -5.69
N ALA A 32 -4.60 5.62 -4.57
CA ALA A 32 -3.52 4.68 -4.25
C ALA A 32 -4.04 3.23 -4.12
N ALA A 33 -5.19 3.03 -3.48
CA ALA A 33 -5.81 1.71 -3.39
C ALA A 33 -6.17 1.15 -4.78
N LYS A 34 -6.64 2.01 -5.70
CA LYS A 34 -6.95 1.62 -7.07
C LYS A 34 -5.70 1.23 -7.86
N GLU A 35 -4.65 2.04 -7.79
CA GLU A 35 -3.37 1.77 -8.47
C GLU A 35 -2.74 0.46 -7.98
N LEU A 36 -2.70 0.25 -6.66
CA LEU A 36 -2.23 -1.01 -6.08
C LEU A 36 -3.08 -2.20 -6.53
N GLY A 37 -4.41 -2.03 -6.59
CA GLY A 37 -5.31 -3.06 -7.12
C GLY A 37 -5.03 -3.42 -8.58
N GLN A 38 -4.71 -2.43 -9.42
CA GLN A 38 -4.35 -2.64 -10.82
C GLN A 38 -3.01 -3.37 -10.98
N ILE A 39 -2.01 -3.05 -10.13
CA ILE A 39 -0.72 -3.73 -10.12
C ILE A 39 -0.86 -5.20 -9.71
N ILE A 40 -1.75 -5.49 -8.76
CA ILE A 40 -1.98 -6.84 -8.24
C ILE A 40 -2.75 -7.72 -9.23
N LEU A 41 -3.61 -7.15 -10.06
CA LEU A 41 -4.48 -7.91 -10.96
C LEU A 41 -3.65 -8.72 -11.99
N GLY A 42 -3.94 -10.02 -12.10
CA GLY A 42 -3.25 -10.91 -13.03
C GLY A 42 -1.89 -11.41 -12.53
N THR A 43 -1.50 -11.07 -11.29
CA THR A 43 -0.29 -11.59 -10.65
C THR A 43 -0.53 -12.87 -9.86
N GLY A 44 -1.79 -13.28 -9.70
CA GLY A 44 -2.22 -14.40 -8.86
C GLY A 44 -2.41 -14.02 -7.38
N LEU A 45 -1.91 -12.85 -6.95
CA LEU A 45 -2.13 -12.31 -5.60
C LEU A 45 -3.59 -11.96 -5.33
N GLU A 46 -4.42 -11.80 -6.36
CA GLU A 46 -5.88 -11.62 -6.24
C GLU A 46 -6.59 -12.82 -5.58
N THR A 47 -5.97 -14.00 -5.60
CA THR A 47 -6.52 -15.22 -4.96
C THR A 47 -6.22 -15.29 -3.46
N PHE A 48 -5.33 -14.44 -2.96
CA PHE A 48 -4.89 -14.49 -1.57
C PHE A 48 -5.99 -13.93 -0.66
N SER A 49 -6.15 -14.54 0.52
CA SER A 49 -7.01 -13.94 1.55
C SER A 49 -6.45 -12.60 2.04
N LYS A 50 -7.33 -11.67 2.44
CA LYS A 50 -6.94 -10.39 3.03
C LYS A 50 -5.94 -10.52 4.19
N LYS A 51 -6.13 -11.53 5.05
CA LYS A 51 -5.24 -11.81 6.18
C LYS A 51 -3.86 -12.28 5.70
N GLY A 52 -3.83 -13.15 4.69
CA GLY A 52 -2.59 -13.63 4.09
C GLY A 52 -1.80 -12.50 3.41
N LEU A 53 -2.48 -11.67 2.60
CA LEU A 53 -1.85 -10.49 1.98
C LEU A 53 -1.25 -9.55 3.02
N LYS A 54 -1.98 -9.28 4.11
CA LYS A 54 -1.47 -8.44 5.20
C LYS A 54 -0.21 -9.03 5.84
N GLN A 55 -0.20 -10.32 6.13
CA GLN A 55 0.98 -10.99 6.71
C GLN A 55 2.18 -10.98 5.75
N VAL A 56 1.94 -11.18 4.45
CA VAL A 56 2.97 -11.08 3.42
C VAL A 56 3.53 -9.67 3.37
N ALA A 57 2.67 -8.64 3.29
CA ALA A 57 3.09 -7.25 3.27
C ALA A 57 3.90 -6.86 4.52
N GLU A 58 3.46 -7.26 5.71
CA GLU A 58 4.18 -7.02 6.96
C GLU A 58 5.55 -7.71 6.99
N ALA A 59 5.64 -8.95 6.49
CA ALA A 59 6.89 -9.68 6.44
C ALA A 59 7.88 -9.06 5.45
N LEU A 60 7.41 -8.68 4.25
CA LEU A 60 8.23 -8.04 3.23
C LEU A 60 8.68 -6.64 3.69
N GLY A 61 7.79 -5.88 4.33
CA GLY A 61 8.11 -4.55 4.87
C GLY A 61 9.22 -4.57 5.92
N LYS A 62 9.34 -5.64 6.71
CA LYS A 62 10.45 -5.82 7.68
C LYS A 62 11.78 -6.14 7.02
N LEU A 63 11.78 -6.77 5.84
CA LEU A 63 13.00 -7.09 5.10
C LEU A 63 13.51 -5.93 4.24
N GLY A 64 12.61 -5.05 3.80
CA GLY A 64 12.90 -4.06 2.76
C GLY A 64 12.82 -4.66 1.35
N GLU A 65 12.51 -3.82 0.37
CA GLU A 65 12.12 -4.22 -0.99
C GLU A 65 13.16 -5.10 -1.69
N THR A 66 14.42 -4.66 -1.77
CA THR A 66 15.48 -5.39 -2.48
C THR A 66 15.73 -6.78 -1.87
N ALA A 67 15.80 -6.86 -0.54
CA ALA A 67 16.04 -8.13 0.15
C ALA A 67 14.82 -9.07 0.07
N ALA A 68 13.62 -8.52 0.10
CA ALA A 68 12.38 -9.25 -0.08
C ALA A 68 12.30 -9.91 -1.47
N ILE A 69 12.63 -9.15 -2.53
CA ILE A 69 12.67 -9.66 -3.91
C ILE A 69 13.71 -10.78 -4.05
N ALA A 70 14.93 -10.57 -3.55
CA ALA A 70 15.99 -11.59 -3.61
C ALA A 70 15.56 -12.90 -2.95
N LYS A 71 14.99 -12.82 -1.75
CA LYS A 71 14.52 -14.00 -1.00
C LYS A 71 13.37 -14.75 -1.69
N LEU A 72 12.43 -14.03 -2.32
CA LEU A 72 11.33 -14.64 -3.06
C LEU A 72 11.83 -15.29 -4.36
N ALA A 73 12.79 -14.66 -5.05
CA ALA A 73 13.39 -15.18 -6.27
C ALA A 73 14.20 -16.47 -6.01
N GLU A 74 15.03 -16.49 -4.96
CA GLU A 74 15.80 -17.69 -4.55
C GLU A 74 14.88 -18.88 -4.25
N ARG A 75 13.75 -18.64 -3.57
CA ARG A 75 12.80 -19.69 -3.23
C ARG A 75 12.01 -20.22 -4.42
N SER A 76 11.81 -19.40 -5.45
CA SER A 76 11.25 -19.84 -6.74
C SER A 76 12.21 -20.79 -7.45
N ALA A 77 13.50 -20.45 -7.51
CA ALA A 77 14.54 -21.30 -8.11
C ALA A 77 14.67 -22.66 -7.39
N ALA A 78 14.60 -22.69 -6.07
CA ALA A 78 14.65 -23.92 -5.29
C ALA A 78 13.46 -24.86 -5.54
N ARG A 79 12.26 -24.31 -5.80
CA ARG A 79 11.04 -25.10 -6.06
C ARG A 79 11.07 -25.79 -7.43
N THR A 80 11.68 -25.15 -8.43
CA THR A 80 11.86 -25.73 -9.77
C THR A 80 12.85 -26.91 -9.74
N LEU A 81 13.89 -26.85 -8.90
CA LEU A 81 14.87 -27.93 -8.76
C LEU A 81 14.28 -29.20 -8.13
N THR A 82 13.34 -29.07 -7.19
CA THR A 82 12.67 -30.23 -6.57
C THR A 82 11.57 -30.85 -7.44
N ALA A 83 11.20 -30.20 -8.55
CA ALA A 83 10.13 -30.64 -9.46
C ALA A 83 10.67 -31.32 -10.72
N SER A 84 11.97 -31.61 -10.81
CA SER A 84 12.51 -32.46 -11.87
C SER A 84 12.05 -33.91 -11.63
N PRO A 85 11.25 -34.51 -12.52
CA PRO A 85 10.75 -35.87 -12.33
C PRO A 85 11.90 -36.86 -12.55
N SER A 86 12.01 -37.82 -11.64
CA SER A 86 12.72 -39.07 -11.91
C SER A 86 12.20 -39.62 -13.24
N THR A 87 13.04 -39.62 -14.26
CA THR A 87 12.79 -40.27 -15.54
C THR A 87 13.52 -41.61 -15.49
N GLU A 88 12.71 -42.67 -15.47
CA GLU A 88 12.98 -44.10 -15.73
C GLU A 88 13.99 -44.85 -14.84
#